data_AF-A0A495ZAG5-F1
#
_entry.id   AF-A0A495ZAG5-F1
#
_cell.length_a   1.000
_cell.length_b   1.000
_cell.length_c   1.000
_cell.angle_alpha   90.00
_cell.angle_beta   90.00
_cell.angle_gamma   90.00
#
_symmetry.space_group_name_H-M   'P 1'
#
loop_
_entity.id
_entity.type
_entity.pdbx_description
1 polymer ?
#
loop_
_entity_poly.entity_id
_entity_poly.type
_entity_poly.pdbx_seq_one_letter_code
_entity_poly.pdbx_strand_id
1 'polypeptide(L)'
;MAAPKTKPYSKKLKEAMNQKSEVLSKAQALWEVGMTETAQPLWLSAANYEEHIAPILDALGRELEGAIHRISAASCYEKAGDPSKAVNLYRAALAGPLRDDTRQEVEDMLSACLVALNP
;
A
#
# COMPACT_ATOMS: atom_id res chain seq x y z
N MET A 1 -18.34 -21.16 -17.78
CA MET A 1 -18.34 -19.84 -17.11
C MET A 1 -17.35 -18.94 -17.83
N ALA A 2 -17.79 -17.79 -18.37
CA ALA A 2 -16.92 -16.87 -19.08
C ALA A 2 -16.01 -16.15 -18.07
N ALA A 3 -14.69 -16.25 -18.23
CA ALA A 3 -13.75 -15.49 -17.42
C ALA A 3 -14.04 -13.99 -17.56
N PRO A 4 -14.10 -13.21 -16.46
CA PRO A 4 -14.27 -11.77 -16.55
C PRO A 4 -13.09 -11.18 -17.34
N LYS A 5 -13.40 -10.52 -18.45
CA LYS A 5 -12.40 -9.83 -19.27
C LYS A 5 -11.85 -8.66 -18.45
N THR A 6 -10.67 -8.83 -17.86
CA THR A 6 -9.98 -7.77 -17.12
C THR A 6 -9.83 -6.55 -18.01
N LYS A 7 -10.35 -5.40 -17.58
CA LYS A 7 -10.24 -4.14 -18.33
C LYS A 7 -8.76 -3.71 -18.40
N PRO A 8 -8.32 -3.12 -19.53
CA PRO A 8 -6.97 -2.59 -19.63
C PRO A 8 -6.77 -1.42 -18.67
N TYR A 9 -5.54 -1.21 -18.20
CA TYR A 9 -5.21 -0.06 -17.38
C TYR A 9 -5.39 1.24 -18.17
N SER A 10 -6.03 2.23 -17.54
CA SER A 10 -6.10 3.58 -18.09
C SER A 10 -4.72 4.23 -18.11
N LYS A 11 -4.52 5.21 -18.98
CA LYS A 11 -3.27 5.99 -19.04
C LYS A 11 -2.94 6.63 -17.67
N LYS A 12 -3.97 7.19 -17.02
CA LYS A 12 -3.84 7.82 -15.70
C LYS A 12 -3.40 6.83 -14.61
N LEU A 13 -3.91 5.60 -14.63
CA LEU A 13 -3.50 4.57 -13.68
C LEU A 13 -2.04 4.19 -13.88
N LYS A 14 -1.60 4.04 -15.13
CA LYS A 14 -0.18 3.77 -15.45
C LYS A 14 0.73 4.91 -15.00
N GLU A 15 0.34 6.16 -15.26
CA GLU A 15 1.06 7.34 -14.80
C GLU A 15 1.18 7.38 -13.27
N ALA A 16 0.09 7.10 -12.55
CA ALA A 16 0.10 7.03 -11.09
C ALA A 16 1.02 5.91 -10.57
N MET A 17 1.00 4.72 -11.17
CA MET A 17 1.89 3.62 -10.80
C MET A 17 3.36 3.94 -11.06
N ASN A 18 3.67 4.65 -12.14
CA ASN A 18 5.03 5.11 -12.44
C ASN A 18 5.51 6.15 -11.42
N GLN A 19 4.72 7.20 -11.18
CA GLN A 19 5.04 8.25 -10.21
C GLN A 19 5.26 7.66 -8.81
N LYS A 20 4.36 6.75 -8.38
CA LYS A 20 4.51 6.00 -7.14
C LYS A 20 5.84 5.27 -7.08
N SER A 21 6.22 4.54 -8.14
CA SER A 21 7.45 3.75 -8.16
C SER A 21 8.70 4.62 -8.02
N GLU A 22 8.71 5.80 -8.64
CA GLU A 22 9.78 6.79 -8.49
C GLU A 22 9.89 7.31 -7.05
N VAL A 23 8.75 7.71 -6.47
CA VAL A 23 8.70 8.23 -5.09
C VAL A 23 9.11 7.16 -4.08
N LEU A 24 8.59 5.94 -4.22
CA LEU A 24 8.91 4.81 -3.35
C LEU A 24 10.40 4.48 -3.39
N SER A 25 10.99 4.41 -4.59
CA SER A 25 12.42 4.12 -4.76
C SER A 25 13.29 5.18 -4.09
N LYS A 26 12.90 6.47 -4.21
CA LYS A 26 13.61 7.58 -3.56
C LYS A 26 13.45 7.55 -2.04
N ALA A 27 12.25 7.26 -1.54
CA ALA A 27 11.99 7.13 -0.11
C ALA A 27 12.83 6.00 0.51
N GLN A 28 12.87 4.85 -0.17
CA GLN A 28 13.67 3.69 0.24
C GLN A 28 15.17 4.01 0.27
N ALA A 29 15.70 4.63 -0.78
CA ALA A 29 17.11 5.01 -0.83
C ALA A 29 17.51 5.95 0.32
N LEU A 30 16.68 6.95 0.64
CA LEU A 30 16.91 7.86 1.76
C LEU A 30 16.82 7.15 3.11
N TRP A 31 15.86 6.24 3.26
CA TRP A 31 15.69 5.45 4.47
C TRP A 31 16.91 4.56 4.74
N GLU A 32 17.42 3.89 3.71
CA GLU A 32 18.59 3.00 3.80
C GLU A 32 19.89 3.73 4.21
N VAL A 33 20.05 4.99 3.80
CA VAL A 33 21.19 5.82 4.23
C VAL A 33 20.94 6.58 5.54
N GLY A 34 19.86 6.25 6.26
CA GLY A 34 19.53 6.82 7.57
C GLY A 34 18.91 8.22 7.55
N MET A 35 18.55 8.75 6.37
CA MET A 35 17.89 10.05 6.22
C MET A 35 16.37 9.95 6.44
N THR A 36 15.96 9.43 7.60
CA THR A 36 14.57 9.09 7.91
C THR A 36 13.64 10.31 7.86
N GLU A 37 14.06 11.46 8.39
CA GLU A 37 13.28 12.71 8.34
C GLU A 37 13.04 13.20 6.90
N THR A 38 14.01 13.01 6.01
CA THR A 38 13.87 13.37 4.59
C THR A 38 13.05 12.34 3.82
N ALA A 39 13.11 11.07 4.22
CA ALA A 39 12.32 9.99 3.64
C ALA A 39 10.84 10.08 4.03
N GLN A 40 10.52 10.56 5.24
CA GLN A 40 9.16 10.63 5.78
C GLN A 40 8.11 11.27 4.84
N PRO A 41 8.32 12.48 4.28
CA PRO A 41 7.36 13.07 3.35
C PRO A 41 7.23 12.29 2.03
N LEU A 42 8.28 11.57 1.60
CA LEU A 42 8.21 10.70 0.43
C LEU A 42 7.43 9.42 0.72
N TRP A 43 7.59 8.84 1.91
CA TRP A 43 6.75 7.73 2.36
C TRP A 43 5.28 8.13 2.39
N LEU A 44 4.97 9.31 2.92
CA LEU A 44 3.60 9.84 2.91
C LEU A 44 3.07 10.03 1.48
N SER A 45 3.89 10.56 0.58
CA SER A 45 3.51 10.73 -0.83
C SER A 45 3.27 9.39 -1.53
N ALA A 46 4.15 8.40 -1.34
CA ALA A 46 3.97 7.05 -1.86
C ALA A 46 2.69 6.42 -1.32
N ALA A 47 2.43 6.52 -0.02
CA ALA A 47 1.23 6.00 0.63
C ALA A 47 -0.05 6.56 -0.02
N ASN A 48 -0.09 7.86 -0.29
CA ASN A 48 -1.23 8.49 -0.95
C ASN A 48 -1.45 7.92 -2.36
N TYR A 49 -0.40 7.74 -3.17
CA TYR A 49 -0.55 7.14 -4.49
C TYR A 49 -1.10 5.71 -4.40
N GLU A 50 -0.55 4.90 -3.52
CA GLU A 50 -0.96 3.50 -3.29
C GLU A 50 -2.44 3.39 -2.88
N GLU A 51 -2.85 4.22 -1.91
CA GLU A 51 -4.22 4.28 -1.42
C GLU A 51 -5.20 4.68 -2.54
N HIS A 52 -4.81 5.58 -3.44
CA HIS A 52 -5.66 5.99 -4.57
C HIS A 52 -5.71 4.96 -5.70
N ILE A 53 -4.64 4.19 -5.91
CA ILE A 53 -4.57 3.17 -6.95
C ILE A 53 -5.49 1.98 -6.61
N ALA A 54 -5.53 1.57 -5.34
CA ALA A 54 -6.30 0.41 -4.89
C ALA A 54 -7.78 0.39 -5.33
N PRO A 55 -8.62 1.42 -5.06
CA PRO A 55 -10.02 1.42 -5.48
C PRO A 55 -10.20 1.44 -7.00
N ILE A 56 -9.24 2.00 -7.75
CA ILE A 56 -9.28 1.96 -9.23
C ILE A 56 -9.10 0.53 -9.73
N LEU A 57 -8.19 -0.23 -9.11
CA LEU A 57 -7.97 -1.64 -9.45
C LEU A 57 -9.17 -2.51 -9.11
N ASP A 58 -9.81 -2.28 -7.96
CA ASP A 58 -11.05 -2.99 -7.61
C ASP A 58 -12.15 -2.75 -8.67
N ALA A 59 -12.32 -1.50 -9.11
CA ALA A 59 -13.29 -1.15 -10.16
C ALA A 59 -12.97 -1.80 -11.53
N LEU A 60 -11.74 -2.25 -11.74
CA LEU A 60 -11.30 -3.01 -12.92
C LEU A 60 -11.41 -4.54 -12.73
N GLY A 61 -11.88 -5.01 -11.57
CA GLY A 61 -11.97 -6.42 -11.21
C GLY A 61 -10.63 -7.03 -10.80
N ARG A 62 -9.68 -6.22 -10.33
CA ARG A 62 -8.33 -6.63 -9.92
C ARG A 62 -8.15 -6.50 -8.41
N GLU A 63 -9.08 -7.06 -7.66
CA GLU A 63 -9.17 -6.92 -6.20
C GLU A 63 -7.91 -7.42 -5.48
N LEU A 64 -7.27 -8.50 -5.96
CA LEU A 64 -6.01 -8.98 -5.41
C LEU A 64 -4.89 -7.94 -5.57
N GLU A 65 -4.79 -7.30 -6.74
CA GLU A 65 -3.83 -6.22 -6.95
C GLU A 65 -4.19 -5.01 -6.07
N GLY A 66 -5.48 -4.66 -5.97
CA GLY A 66 -5.96 -3.62 -5.08
C GLY A 66 -5.59 -3.86 -3.62
N ALA A 67 -5.68 -5.11 -3.14
CA ALA A 67 -5.25 -5.49 -1.79
C ALA A 67 -3.73 -5.32 -1.59
N ILE A 68 -2.91 -5.71 -2.58
CA ILE A 68 -1.45 -5.50 -2.55
C ILE A 68 -1.12 -4.00 -2.44
N HIS A 69 -1.82 -3.16 -3.21
CA HIS A 69 -1.64 -1.71 -3.13
C HIS A 69 -2.04 -1.14 -1.76
N ARG A 70 -3.09 -1.66 -1.11
CA ARG A 70 -3.44 -1.28 0.28
C ARG A 70 -2.37 -1.67 1.29
N ILE A 71 -1.79 -2.87 1.18
CA ILE A 71 -0.69 -3.32 2.04
C ILE A 71 0.51 -2.38 1.90
N SER A 72 0.86 -2.05 0.66
CA SER A 72 1.97 -1.13 0.39
C SER A 72 1.68 0.29 0.91
N ALA A 73 0.44 0.79 0.75
CA ALA A 73 0.01 2.05 1.35
C ALA A 73 0.17 2.04 2.87
N ALA A 74 -0.27 0.96 3.53
CA ALA A 74 -0.19 0.82 4.97
C ALA A 74 1.27 0.85 5.46
N SER A 75 2.16 0.08 4.83
CA SER A 75 3.60 0.08 5.17
C SER A 75 4.25 1.45 4.96
N CYS A 76 3.85 2.18 3.90
CA CYS A 76 4.32 3.54 3.68
C CYS A 76 3.81 4.51 4.77
N TYR A 77 2.55 4.41 5.20
CA TYR A 77 2.02 5.22 6.30
C TYR A 77 2.71 4.92 7.63
N GLU A 78 3.00 3.65 7.92
CA GLU A 78 3.78 3.24 9.08
C GLU A 78 5.16 3.91 9.08
N LYS A 79 5.91 3.82 7.96
CA LYS A 79 7.21 4.49 7.78
C LYS A 79 7.12 6.01 7.82
N ALA A 80 5.96 6.57 7.46
CA ALA A 80 5.69 8.00 7.57
C ALA A 80 5.29 8.43 9.00
N GLY A 81 5.15 7.50 9.95
CA GLY A 81 4.75 7.80 11.32
C GLY A 81 3.24 7.96 11.53
N ASP A 82 2.41 7.41 10.64
CA ASP A 82 0.95 7.37 10.77
C ASP A 82 0.43 5.92 10.92
N PRO A 83 0.65 5.28 12.09
CA PRO A 83 0.20 3.91 12.34
C PRO A 83 -1.33 3.78 12.37
N SER A 84 -2.06 4.86 12.66
CA SER A 84 -3.53 4.86 12.64
C SER A 84 -4.07 4.60 11.23
N LYS A 85 -3.53 5.29 10.22
CA LYS A 85 -3.87 5.00 8.82
C LYS A 85 -3.41 3.62 8.38
N ALA A 86 -2.19 3.22 8.77
CA ALA A 86 -1.67 1.90 8.44
C ALA A 86 -2.60 0.77 8.90
N VAL A 87 -3.08 0.82 10.15
CA VAL A 87 -4.03 -0.14 10.72
C VAL A 87 -5.30 -0.26 9.89
N ASN A 88 -5.90 0.86 9.49
CA ASN A 88 -7.13 0.86 8.70
C ASN A 88 -6.92 0.21 7.34
N LEU A 89 -5.77 0.45 6.71
CA LEU A 89 -5.44 -0.11 5.40
C LEU A 89 -5.08 -1.60 5.46
N TYR A 90 -4.35 -2.05 6.48
CA TYR A 90 -4.12 -3.47 6.69
C TYR A 90 -5.44 -4.23 6.92
N ARG A 91 -6.35 -3.69 7.74
CA ARG A 91 -7.70 -4.26 7.91
C ARG A 91 -8.47 -4.33 6.59
N ALA A 92 -8.43 -3.27 5.79
CA ALA A 92 -9.07 -3.24 4.48
C ALA A 92 -8.46 -4.27 3.51
N ALA A 93 -7.13 -4.46 3.55
CA ALA A 93 -6.45 -5.50 2.77
C ALA A 93 -6.85 -6.91 3.20
N LEU A 94 -6.93 -7.17 4.51
CA LEU A 94 -7.35 -8.46 5.07
C LEU A 94 -8.81 -8.81 4.75
N ALA A 95 -9.68 -7.81 4.60
CA ALA A 95 -11.05 -8.00 4.13
C ALA A 95 -11.13 -8.37 2.64
N GLY A 96 -10.06 -8.13 1.88
CA GLY A 96 -9.96 -8.45 0.47
C GLY A 96 -9.43 -9.87 0.20
N PRO A 97 -9.35 -10.25 -1.09
CA PRO A 97 -8.76 -11.52 -1.49
C PRO A 97 -7.24 -11.44 -1.32
N LEU A 98 -6.73 -12.13 -0.29
CA LEU A 98 -5.31 -12.37 -0.08
C LEU A 98 -5.05 -13.87 -0.07
N ARG A 99 -3.85 -14.25 -0.50
CA ARG A 99 -3.32 -15.61 -0.30
C ARG A 99 -3.00 -15.81 1.18
N ASP A 100 -3.06 -17.05 1.64
CA ASP A 100 -2.91 -17.36 3.08
C ASP A 100 -1.54 -16.94 3.63
N ASP A 101 -0.47 -17.09 2.84
CA ASP A 101 0.88 -16.63 3.18
C ASP A 101 0.93 -15.10 3.36
N THR A 102 0.40 -14.36 2.39
CA THR A 102 0.33 -12.89 2.45
C THR A 102 -0.58 -12.41 3.58
N ARG A 103 -1.67 -13.14 3.85
CA ARG A 103 -2.61 -12.80 4.94
C ARG A 103 -1.91 -12.85 6.29
N GLN A 104 -1.15 -13.91 6.57
CA GLN A 104 -0.44 -14.05 7.83
C GLN A 104 0.57 -12.91 8.03
N GLU A 105 1.36 -12.59 7.00
CA GLU A 105 2.31 -11.46 7.05
C GLU A 105 1.60 -10.14 7.35
N VAL A 106 0.42 -9.91 6.78
CA VAL A 106 -0.36 -8.68 7.01
C VAL A 106 -0.96 -8.66 8.42
N GLU A 107 -1.37 -9.79 8.97
CA GLU A 107 -1.82 -9.89 10.36
C GLU A 107 -0.70 -9.57 11.36
N ASP A 108 0.53 -10.01 11.06
CA ASP A 108 1.71 -9.71 11.87
C ASP A 108 2.05 -8.20 11.82
N MET A 109 2.06 -7.60 10.61
CA MET A 109 2.26 -6.16 10.42
C MET A 109 1.17 -5.31 11.11
N LEU A 110 -0.10 -5.73 10.99
CA LEU A 110 -1.22 -5.10 11.69
C LEU A 110 -1.03 -5.16 13.21
N SER A 111 -0.64 -6.32 13.73
CA SER A 111 -0.39 -6.50 15.16
C SER A 111 0.73 -5.58 15.65
N ALA A 112 1.83 -5.46 14.91
CA ALA A 112 2.92 -4.53 15.23
C ALA A 112 2.45 -3.07 15.28
N CYS A 113 1.64 -2.64 14.32
CA CYS A 113 1.06 -1.28 14.31
C CYS A 113 0.11 -1.04 15.48
N LEU A 114 -0.69 -2.04 15.88
CA LEU A 114 -1.61 -1.92 17.02
C LEU A 114 -0.86 -1.78 18.36
N VAL A 115 0.28 -2.46 18.51
CA VAL A 115 1.17 -2.28 19.67
C VAL A 115 1.74 -0.86 19.68
N ALA A 116 2.19 -0.35 18.53
CA ALA A 116 2.73 1.02 18.44
C ALA A 116 1.70 2.12 18.78
N LEU A 117 0.40 1.86 18.60
CA LEU A 117 -0.68 2.80 18.95
C LEU A 117 -1.08 2.78 20.43
N ASN A 118 -0.77 1.69 21.15
CA ASN A 118 -1.09 1.53 22.58
C ASN A 118 0.18 1.15 23.35
N PRO A 119 1.13 2.09 23.52
CA PRO A 119 2.41 1.82 24.17
C PRO A 119 2.30 1.57 25.68
#